data_AF-A0A371EKE6-F1
#
_entry.id   AF-A0A371EKE6-F1
#
_cell.length_a   1.000
_cell.length_b   1.000
_cell.length_c   1.000
_cell.angle_alpha   90.00
_cell.angle_beta   90.00
_cell.angle_gamma   90.00
#
_symmetry.space_group_name_H-M   'P 1'
#
loop_
_entity.id
_entity.type
_entity.pdbx_description
1 polymer ?
#
loop_
_entity_poly.entity_id
_entity_poly.type
_entity_poly.pdbx_seq_one_letter_code
_entity_poly.pdbx_strand_id
1 'polypeptide(L)'
;MAKFNVVQKRRRALKAEKKRRIHGDPFTRKLKIKDQPLPLSGKRKRKLFKKWRRDQKDALQNGLMTMEDVQMAVTQAGDTKDTPTPSAKVHLKKGFKLKQLKRKGKNKRKSGVPAADISADAMVE
;
A
#
# COMPACT_ATOMS: atom_id res chain seq x y z
N MET A 1 16.82 25.46 -27.34
CA MET A 1 15.93 24.50 -26.61
C MET A 1 15.98 24.59 -25.07
N ALA A 2 17.02 25.18 -24.45
CA ALA A 2 17.16 25.22 -22.98
C ALA A 2 16.13 26.08 -22.22
N LYS A 3 15.69 27.21 -22.81
CA LYS A 3 14.80 28.18 -22.14
C LYS A 3 13.43 27.60 -21.76
N PHE A 4 12.82 26.80 -22.63
CA PHE A 4 11.53 26.15 -22.36
C PHE A 4 11.62 25.17 -21.19
N ASN A 5 12.70 24.38 -21.12
CA ASN A 5 12.90 23.43 -20.04
C ASN A 5 13.09 24.13 -18.68
N VAL A 6 13.77 25.28 -18.65
CA VAL A 6 13.90 26.11 -17.44
C VAL A 6 12.54 26.62 -16.97
N VAL A 7 11.72 27.15 -17.89
CA VAL A 7 10.36 27.64 -17.58
C VAL A 7 9.47 26.49 -17.07
N GLN A 8 9.52 25.32 -17.71
CA GLN A 8 8.75 24.15 -17.27
C GLN A 8 9.21 23.63 -15.89
N LYS A 9 10.52 23.62 -15.62
CA LYS A 9 11.06 23.26 -14.29
C LYS A 9 10.55 24.21 -13.21
N ARG A 10 10.60 25.53 -13.46
CA ARG A 10 10.06 26.54 -12.54
C ARG A 10 8.55 26.34 -12.30
N ARG A 11 7.78 26.13 -13.36
CA ARG A 11 6.33 25.85 -13.25
C ARG A 11 6.03 24.59 -12.43
N ARG A 12 6.84 23.53 -12.57
CA ARG A 12 6.69 22.29 -11.78
C ARG A 12 7.02 22.52 -10.31
N ALA A 13 8.05 23.32 -10.00
CA ALA A 13 8.42 23.67 -8.64
C ALA A 13 7.30 24.46 -7.93
N LEU A 14 6.78 25.52 -8.57
CA LEU A 14 5.67 26.31 -8.02
C LEU A 14 4.41 25.47 -7.75
N LYS A 15 4.09 24.54 -8.66
CA LYS A 15 2.98 23.60 -8.43
C LYS A 15 3.23 22.69 -7.24
N ALA A 16 4.47 22.21 -7.05
CA ALA A 16 4.82 21.37 -5.90
C ALA A 16 4.73 22.12 -4.58
N GLU A 17 5.19 23.37 -4.53
CA GLU A 17 5.06 24.25 -3.37
C GLU A 17 3.60 24.55 -3.03
N LYS A 18 2.78 24.88 -4.04
CA LYS A 18 1.33 25.07 -3.83
C LYS A 18 0.69 23.82 -3.22
N LYS A 19 1.05 22.62 -3.70
CA LYS A 19 0.56 21.36 -3.11
C LYS A 19 1.01 21.19 -1.66
N ARG A 20 2.28 21.46 -1.36
CA ARG A 20 2.82 21.42 0.01
C ARG A 20 2.13 22.41 0.96
N ARG A 21 1.76 23.60 0.47
CA ARG A 21 1.05 24.60 1.26
C ARG A 21 -0.39 24.19 1.58
N ILE A 22 -1.09 23.57 0.63
CA ILE A 22 -2.51 23.22 0.77
C ILE A 22 -2.70 21.85 1.47
N HIS A 23 -1.86 20.87 1.15
CA HIS A 23 -2.04 19.47 1.57
C HIS A 23 -0.87 18.94 2.42
N GLY A 24 0.18 19.73 2.60
CA GLY A 24 1.30 19.32 3.44
C GLY A 24 0.94 19.40 4.92
N ASP A 25 1.75 18.73 5.71
CA ASP A 25 1.70 18.82 7.16
C ASP A 25 2.04 20.27 7.62
N PRO A 26 1.26 20.89 8.53
CA PRO A 26 1.48 22.27 8.96
C PRO A 26 2.89 22.55 9.49
N PHE A 27 3.49 21.59 10.20
CA PHE A 27 4.81 21.78 10.81
C PHE A 27 5.95 21.52 9.82
N THR A 28 5.88 20.42 9.06
CA THR A 28 6.98 20.02 8.17
C THR A 28 6.84 20.53 6.73
N ARG A 29 5.66 21.01 6.33
CA ARG A 29 5.27 21.40 4.96
C ARG A 29 5.53 20.31 3.92
N LYS A 30 5.74 19.06 4.34
CA LYS A 30 5.94 17.90 3.46
C LYS A 30 4.60 17.26 3.16
N LEU A 31 4.45 16.74 1.95
CA LEU A 31 3.29 15.92 1.59
C LEU A 31 3.47 14.54 2.20
N LYS A 32 2.46 14.04 2.92
CA LYS A 32 2.46 12.66 3.43
C LYS A 32 2.31 11.69 2.27
N ILE A 33 3.22 10.72 2.19
CA ILE A 33 3.08 9.58 1.27
C ILE A 33 2.07 8.64 1.93
N LYS A 34 0.92 8.46 1.29
CA LYS A 34 -0.04 7.43 1.72
C LYS A 34 0.42 6.11 1.14
N ASP A 35 0.72 5.16 2.00
CA ASP A 35 0.99 3.80 1.56
C ASP A 35 -0.27 3.24 0.91
N GLN A 36 -0.10 2.61 -0.26
CA GLN A 36 -1.23 1.94 -0.88
C GLN A 36 -1.60 0.73 -0.02
N PRO A 37 -2.89 0.53 0.28
CA PRO A 37 -3.31 -0.65 1.01
C PRO A 37 -2.95 -1.89 0.19
N LEU A 38 -2.03 -2.72 0.72
CA LEU A 38 -1.61 -3.94 0.06
C LEU A 38 -2.73 -4.98 0.20
N PRO A 39 -3.21 -5.57 -0.91
CA PRO A 39 -4.24 -6.60 -0.82
C PRO A 39 -3.69 -7.84 -0.11
N LEU A 40 -4.39 -8.28 0.94
CA LEU A 40 -4.03 -9.50 1.65
C LEU A 40 -4.28 -10.73 0.77
N SER A 41 -3.26 -11.58 0.62
CA SER A 41 -3.39 -12.88 -0.05
C SER A 41 -4.50 -13.73 0.58
N GLY A 42 -5.22 -14.52 -0.23
CA GLY A 42 -6.26 -15.43 0.24
C GLY A 42 -5.77 -16.40 1.31
N LYS A 43 -4.52 -16.86 1.23
CA LYS A 43 -3.89 -17.70 2.26
C LYS A 43 -3.75 -16.95 3.59
N ARG A 44 -3.38 -15.66 3.56
CA ARG A 44 -3.26 -14.82 4.76
C ARG A 44 -4.63 -14.54 5.35
N LYS A 45 -5.64 -14.24 4.52
CA LYS A 45 -7.04 -14.11 4.97
C LYS A 45 -7.50 -15.38 5.68
N ARG A 46 -7.32 -16.56 5.07
CA ARG A 46 -7.69 -17.86 5.67
C ARG A 46 -6.96 -18.13 6.99
N LYS A 47 -5.67 -17.78 7.09
CA LYS A 47 -4.90 -17.90 8.34
C LYS A 47 -5.45 -16.98 9.43
N LEU A 48 -5.75 -15.72 9.10
CA LEU A 48 -6.34 -14.77 10.04
C LEU A 48 -7.71 -15.24 10.53
N PHE A 49 -8.58 -15.70 9.63
CA PHE A 49 -9.88 -16.27 10.03
C PHE A 49 -9.76 -17.53 10.89
N LYS A 50 -8.75 -18.38 10.64
CA LYS A 50 -8.49 -19.55 11.49
C LYS A 50 -7.96 -19.15 12.86
N LYS A 51 -7.04 -18.17 12.93
CA LYS A 51 -6.54 -17.62 14.20
C LYS A 51 -7.69 -17.02 15.00
N TRP A 52 -8.47 -16.14 14.37
CA TRP A 52 -9.62 -15.50 15.00
C TRP A 52 -10.62 -16.51 15.58
N ARG A 53 -10.96 -17.57 14.84
CA ARG A 53 -11.83 -18.64 15.37
C ARG A 53 -11.24 -19.43 16.53
N ARG A 54 -9.91 -19.55 16.61
CA ARG A 54 -9.25 -20.17 17.77
C ARG A 54 -9.27 -19.23 18.96
N ASP A 55 -8.87 -17.98 18.75
CA ASP A 55 -8.88 -16.94 19.77
C ASP A 55 -10.29 -16.78 20.39
N GLN A 56 -11.36 -16.84 19.59
CA GLN A 56 -12.74 -16.84 20.11
C GLN A 56 -13.08 -18.08 20.96
N LYS A 57 -12.64 -19.27 20.54
CA LYS A 57 -12.84 -20.50 21.32
C LYS A 57 -12.06 -20.47 22.64
N ASP A 58 -10.82 -20.00 22.58
CA ASP A 58 -9.97 -19.86 23.75
C ASP A 58 -10.55 -18.81 24.71
N ALA A 59 -11.12 -17.72 24.20
CA ALA A 59 -11.81 -16.71 25.00
C ALA A 59 -13.07 -17.27 25.70
N LEU A 60 -13.85 -18.10 25.02
CA LEU A 60 -14.98 -18.81 25.64
C LEU A 60 -14.51 -19.80 26.71
N GLN A 61 -13.45 -20.57 26.43
CA GLN A 61 -12.92 -21.57 27.36
C GLN A 61 -12.29 -20.94 28.61
N ASN A 62 -11.63 -19.80 28.45
CA ASN A 62 -11.03 -19.04 29.55
C ASN A 62 -12.06 -18.17 30.29
N GLY A 63 -13.35 -18.22 29.92
CA GLY A 63 -14.42 -17.44 30.53
C GLY A 63 -14.35 -15.93 30.25
N LEU A 64 -13.50 -15.50 29.31
CA LEU A 64 -13.36 -14.09 28.91
C LEU A 64 -14.56 -13.63 28.06
N MET A 65 -15.23 -14.56 27.38
CA MET A 65 -16.51 -14.33 26.72
C MET A 65 -17.54 -15.31 27.28
N THR A 66 -18.71 -14.80 27.65
CA THR A 66 -19.86 -15.60 28.05
C THR A 66 -20.82 -15.79 26.88
N MET A 67 -21.68 -16.80 26.95
CA MET A 67 -22.71 -17.01 25.93
C MET A 67 -23.67 -15.81 25.79
N GLU A 68 -23.85 -15.03 26.86
CA GLU A 68 -24.64 -13.80 26.88
C GLU A 68 -23.98 -12.69 26.06
N ASP A 69 -22.66 -12.52 26.16
CA ASP A 69 -21.91 -11.56 25.32
C ASP A 69 -22.05 -11.88 23.82
N VAL A 70 -22.10 -13.16 23.48
CA VAL A 70 -22.34 -13.62 22.10
C VAL A 70 -23.76 -13.25 21.66
N GLN A 71 -24.77 -13.43 22.50
CA GLN A 71 -26.15 -13.06 22.19
C GLN A 71 -26.30 -11.55 22.00
N MET A 72 -25.71 -10.74 22.89
CA MET A 72 -25.69 -9.28 22.80
C MET A 72 -24.99 -8.77 21.53
N ALA A 73 -23.92 -9.43 21.10
CA ALA A 73 -23.25 -9.07 19.85
C ALA A 73 -24.11 -9.41 18.62
N VAL A 74 -24.83 -10.54 18.65
CA VAL A 74 -25.71 -10.97 17.55
C VAL A 74 -26.93 -10.06 17.41
N THR A 75 -27.51 -9.61 18.53
CA THR A 75 -28.64 -8.66 18.50
C THR A 75 -28.19 -7.32 17.93
N GLN A 76 -27.05 -6.77 18.38
CA GLN A 76 -26.51 -5.51 17.84
C GLN A 76 -26.13 -5.61 16.35
N ALA A 77 -25.59 -6.75 15.90
CA ALA A 77 -25.23 -6.95 14.48
C ALA A 77 -26.45 -7.18 13.57
N GLY A 78 -27.56 -7.67 14.12
CA GLY A 78 -28.81 -7.90 13.38
C GLY A 78 -29.55 -6.62 13.00
N ASP A 79 -29.35 -5.54 13.75
CA ASP A 79 -30.01 -4.24 13.51
C ASP A 79 -29.30 -3.40 12.44
N THR A 80 -28.03 -3.67 12.15
CA THR A 80 -27.30 -3.06 11.04
C THR A 80 -27.41 -3.90 9.77
N LYS A 81 -28.63 -4.06 9.24
CA LYS A 81 -28.80 -4.59 7.88
C LYS A 81 -28.28 -3.57 6.89
N ASP A 82 -27.13 -3.88 6.30
CA ASP A 82 -26.59 -3.31 5.07
C ASP A 82 -27.72 -3.09 4.07
N THR A 83 -28.17 -1.85 3.93
CA THR A 83 -29.04 -1.45 2.82
C THR A 83 -28.12 -1.37 1.61
N PRO A 84 -28.27 -2.22 0.57
CA PRO A 84 -27.49 -2.05 -0.64
C PRO A 84 -27.96 -0.75 -1.30
N THR A 85 -27.15 0.31 -1.16
CA THR A 85 -27.35 1.54 -1.92
C THR A 85 -27.39 1.19 -3.41
N PRO A 86 -28.45 1.54 -4.15
CA PRO A 86 -28.56 1.16 -5.55
C PRO A 86 -27.40 1.79 -6.33
N SER A 87 -26.62 0.94 -7.01
CA SER A 87 -25.48 1.38 -7.79
C SER A 87 -25.95 2.31 -8.91
N ALA A 88 -25.58 3.59 -8.85
CA ALA A 88 -25.83 4.52 -9.95
C ALA A 88 -25.14 3.98 -11.22
N LYS A 89 -25.94 3.69 -12.26
CA LYS A 89 -25.44 3.27 -13.58
C LYS A 89 -24.67 4.44 -14.21
N VAL A 90 -23.36 4.47 -14.04
CA VAL A 90 -22.49 5.42 -14.72
C VAL A 90 -22.22 4.92 -16.14
N HIS A 91 -22.77 5.62 -17.14
CA HIS A 91 -22.50 5.36 -18.55
C HIS A 91 -21.10 5.91 -18.92
N LEU A 92 -20.07 5.09 -18.76
CA LEU A 92 -18.72 5.43 -19.25
C LEU A 92 -18.69 5.31 -20.77
N LYS A 93 -18.47 6.43 -21.47
CA LYS A 93 -18.23 6.41 -22.93
C LYS A 93 -16.98 5.58 -23.21
N LYS A 94 -17.12 4.55 -24.06
CA LYS A 94 -16.08 3.59 -24.41
C LYS A 94 -14.81 4.28 -24.92
N GLY A 95 -13.69 4.00 -24.25
CA GLY A 95 -12.41 3.72 -24.91
C GLY A 95 -11.40 4.86 -25.06
N PHE A 96 -10.68 5.20 -23.99
CA PHE A 96 -9.28 5.64 -24.16
C PHE A 96 -8.40 4.39 -24.16
N LYS A 97 -7.89 4.00 -25.35
CA LYS A 97 -6.92 2.91 -25.51
C LYS A 97 -5.62 3.28 -24.78
N LEU A 98 -5.47 2.82 -23.54
CA LEU A 98 -4.19 2.88 -22.83
C LEU A 98 -3.21 1.95 -23.57
N LYS A 99 -2.26 2.54 -24.31
CA LYS A 99 -1.13 1.80 -24.87
C LYS A 99 -0.31 1.23 -23.71
N GLN A 100 -0.41 -0.09 -23.49
CA GLN A 100 0.45 -0.79 -22.54
C GLN A 100 1.91 -0.60 -22.96
N LEU A 101 2.67 0.15 -22.17
CA LEU A 101 4.10 0.32 -22.39
C LEU A 101 4.78 -1.02 -22.06
N LYS A 102 5.20 -1.75 -23.11
CA LYS A 102 5.92 -3.02 -22.96
C LYS A 102 7.20 -2.75 -22.16
N ARG A 103 7.24 -3.19 -20.90
CA ARG A 103 8.47 -3.18 -20.09
C ARG A 103 9.44 -4.17 -20.71
N LYS A 104 10.46 -3.66 -21.41
CA LYS A 104 11.56 -4.48 -21.93
C LYS A 104 12.33 -5.04 -20.73
N GLY A 105 12.32 -6.37 -20.58
CA GLY A 105 13.07 -7.08 -19.56
C GLY A 105 14.56 -6.74 -19.62
N LYS A 106 15.16 -6.64 -18.44
CA LYS A 106 16.57 -6.35 -18.20
C LYS A 106 17.40 -7.53 -18.74
N ASN A 107 17.92 -7.41 -19.96
CA ASN A 107 18.81 -8.42 -20.52
C ASN A 107 20.12 -8.43 -19.72
N LYS A 108 20.41 -9.58 -19.12
CA LYS A 108 21.73 -9.96 -18.59
C LYS A 108 22.79 -9.62 -19.63
N ARG A 109 23.73 -8.73 -19.28
CA ARG A 109 25.02 -8.62 -19.97
C ARG A 109 26.12 -8.81 -18.96
N LYS A 110 26.95 -9.79 -19.31
CA LYS A 110 28.13 -10.40 -18.72
C LYS A 110 28.94 -9.48 -17.80
N SER A 111 29.27 -10.01 -16.62
CA SER A 111 30.40 -9.60 -15.80
C SER A 111 31.67 -9.60 -16.64
N GLY A 112 32.40 -8.49 -16.62
CA GLY A 112 33.64 -8.32 -17.36
C GLY A 112 34.41 -7.12 -16.83
N VAL A 113 34.85 -7.21 -15.58
CA VAL A 113 36.03 -6.47 -15.08
C VAL A 113 36.80 -7.48 -14.22
N PRO A 114 38.08 -7.76 -14.52
CA PRO A 114 38.87 -8.70 -13.75
C PRO A 114 39.16 -8.12 -12.36
N ALA A 115 39.13 -9.00 -11.36
CA ALA A 115 39.65 -8.73 -10.02
C ALA A 115 41.13 -8.38 -10.14
N ALA A 116 41.52 -7.20 -9.65
CA ALA A 116 42.90 -6.87 -9.41
C ALA A 116 43.29 -7.39 -8.02
N ASP A 117 44.53 -7.87 -7.95
CA ASP A 117 45.08 -8.74 -6.93
C ASP A 117 45.22 -8.12 -5.53
N ILE A 118 44.90 -8.95 -4.54
CA ILE A 118 45.69 -9.33 -3.35
C ILE A 118 46.57 -8.24 -2.69
N SER A 119 46.25 -7.94 -1.43
CA SER A 119 47.26 -7.76 -0.38
C SER A 119 46.66 -8.22 0.95
N ALA A 120 46.98 -9.46 1.33
CA ALA A 120 46.80 -9.97 2.68
C ALA A 120 48.02 -9.52 3.50
N ASP A 121 47.81 -8.76 4.58
CA ASP A 121 48.80 -8.64 5.65
C ASP A 121 48.17 -8.10 6.95
N ALA A 122 48.76 -8.51 8.08
CA ALA A 122 48.52 -8.14 9.47
C ALA A 122 47.47 -8.94 10.28
N MET A 123 47.82 -10.20 10.59
CA MET A 123 47.67 -10.77 11.93
C MET A 123 48.78 -10.19 12.82
N VAL A 124 48.46 -9.53 13.94
CA VAL A 124 49.32 -9.45 15.14
C VAL A 124 48.42 -9.26 16.37
N GLU A 125 48.58 -10.21 17.30
CA GLU A 125 48.18 -10.35 18.72
C GLU A 125 46.93 -9.63 19.28
#